data_AF-A0A8H7FJ65-F1
#
_entry.id   AF-A0A8H7FJ65-F1
#
_cell.length_a   1.000
_cell.length_b   1.000
_cell.length_c   1.000
_cell.angle_alpha   90.00
_cell.angle_beta   90.00
_cell.angle_gamma   90.00
#
_symmetry.space_group_name_H-M   'P 1'
#
loop_
_entity.id
_entity.type
_entity.pdbx_description
1 polymer ?
#
loop_
_entity_poly.entity_id
_entity_poly.type
_entity_poly.pdbx_seq_one_letter_code
_entity_poly.pdbx_strand_id
1 'polypeptide(L)'
;MYSRYCDYFTRLLNHDTALRAGWSFDNSIFPTTTVNFGPNAVCFDHLDFANAAAGWCAITSTGNYDPTRGGHLVLFDIDMIIEFPPGSTILIPSSVMRHGNTPIQAGETRAGITQYAAGALFRWVDNGFMKADSTSDEVKARMAAEAPQSLLDIECTVVEAEEFASKDELQRKHVEALNALSNFVYGLKGQLADQEGLDGKIDDDDKKTILTTLKDTAECINENGLEASIEELEEKPSEVQGIACPKL
;
A
#
# COMPACT_ATOMS: atom_id res chain seq x y z
N MET A 1 -0.81 4.47 20.46
CA MET A 1 0.18 4.31 19.37
C MET A 1 1.61 4.40 19.89
N TYR A 2 2.06 5.56 20.38
CA TYR A 2 3.43 5.75 20.90
C TYR A 2 3.83 4.68 21.93
N SER A 3 2.97 4.42 22.93
CA SER A 3 3.20 3.40 23.95
C SER A 3 3.39 1.99 23.36
N ARG A 4 2.62 1.61 22.34
CA ARG A 4 2.75 0.32 21.64
C ARG A 4 4.11 0.20 20.95
N TYR A 5 4.53 1.26 20.24
CA TYR A 5 5.84 1.26 19.58
C TYR A 5 6.97 1.16 20.63
N CYS A 6 6.89 1.94 21.71
CA CYS A 6 7.87 1.86 22.79
C CYS A 6 7.94 0.47 23.41
N ASP A 7 6.82 -0.17 23.73
CA ASP A 7 6.79 -1.52 24.29
C ASP A 7 7.45 -2.55 23.35
N TYR A 8 6.96 -2.64 22.12
CA TYR A 8 7.42 -3.64 21.16
C TYR A 8 8.90 -3.46 20.82
N PHE A 9 9.36 -2.24 20.58
CA PHE A 9 10.74 -2.01 20.22
C PHE A 9 11.68 -2.05 21.42
N THR A 10 11.22 -1.76 22.63
CA THR A 10 12.00 -2.05 23.84
C THR A 10 12.20 -3.55 24.00
N ARG A 11 11.15 -4.36 23.82
CA ARG A 11 11.24 -5.84 23.84
C ARG A 11 12.18 -6.35 22.76
N LEU A 12 12.09 -5.82 21.54
CA LEU A 12 12.97 -6.17 20.42
C LEU A 12 14.44 -5.86 20.71
N LEU A 13 14.74 -4.65 21.18
CA LEU A 13 16.10 -4.20 21.49
C LEU A 13 16.70 -4.86 22.73
N ASN A 14 15.87 -5.42 23.62
CA ASN A 14 16.32 -6.23 24.75
C ASN A 14 16.59 -7.68 24.35
N HIS A 15 15.83 -8.23 23.40
CA HIS A 15 16.07 -9.56 22.84
C HIS A 15 17.35 -9.58 21.99
N ASP A 16 17.53 -8.60 21.11
CA ASP A 16 18.71 -8.47 20.26
C ASP A 16 19.34 -7.08 20.41
N THR A 17 20.35 -6.99 21.26
CA THR A 17 21.07 -5.74 21.50
C THR A 17 21.90 -5.28 20.30
N ALA A 18 22.21 -6.15 19.34
CA ALA A 18 22.96 -5.77 18.14
C ALA A 18 22.16 -4.79 17.26
N LEU A 19 20.82 -4.85 17.33
CA LEU A 19 19.93 -3.94 16.62
C LEU A 19 20.07 -2.48 17.08
N ARG A 20 20.60 -2.21 18.28
CA ARG A 20 20.82 -0.84 18.77
C ARG A 20 21.81 -0.07 17.90
N ALA A 21 22.83 -0.75 17.36
CA ALA A 21 23.80 -0.12 16.48
C ALA A 21 23.22 0.21 15.09
N GLY A 22 22.14 -0.47 14.70
CA GLY A 22 21.42 -0.23 13.44
C GLY A 22 20.21 0.70 13.57
N TRP A 23 19.92 1.19 14.78
CA TRP A 23 18.79 2.08 15.00
C TRP A 23 19.09 3.46 14.40
N SER A 24 18.23 3.94 13.49
CA SER A 24 18.55 5.12 12.68
C SER A 24 18.71 6.40 13.52
N PHE A 25 17.88 6.57 14.56
CA PHE A 25 17.93 7.76 15.43
C PHE A 25 17.53 7.40 16.86
N ASP A 26 18.37 7.76 17.83
CA ASP A 26 18.15 7.46 19.26
C ASP A 26 16.86 8.06 19.83
N ASN A 27 16.33 9.11 19.20
CA ASN A 27 15.11 9.80 19.57
C ASN A 27 13.89 9.42 18.71
N SER A 28 14.02 8.45 17.80
CA SER A 28 12.91 7.95 16.99
C SER A 28 12.35 6.65 17.54
N ILE A 29 11.02 6.57 17.61
CA ILE A 29 10.30 5.32 17.91
C ILE A 29 10.22 4.39 16.69
N PHE A 30 10.60 4.86 15.51
CA PHE A 30 10.51 4.10 14.27
C PHE A 30 11.80 3.30 14.06
N PRO A 31 11.71 1.97 13.86
CA PRO A 31 12.86 1.11 13.62
C PRO A 31 13.48 1.30 12.23
N THR A 32 12.77 1.96 11.31
CA THR A 32 13.18 2.05 9.91
C THR A 32 13.01 3.47 9.39
N THR A 33 14.01 3.92 8.64
CA THR A 33 14.00 5.19 7.91
C THR A 33 14.40 4.95 6.47
N THR A 34 13.63 5.49 5.53
CA THR A 34 13.97 5.53 4.10
C THR A 34 14.14 7.00 3.67
N VAL A 35 15.16 7.26 2.85
CA VAL A 35 15.40 8.58 2.26
C VAL A 35 15.26 8.46 0.74
N ASN A 36 14.25 9.14 0.20
CA ASN A 36 14.04 9.28 -1.25
C ASN A 36 14.83 10.50 -1.73
N PHE A 37 15.97 10.24 -2.37
CA PHE A 37 16.86 11.30 -2.85
C PHE A 37 16.31 12.04 -4.08
N GLY A 38 16.67 13.32 -4.19
CA GLY A 38 16.25 14.19 -5.29
C GLY A 38 17.04 13.98 -6.60
N PRO A 39 16.97 14.95 -7.54
CA PRO A 39 16.43 16.29 -7.37
C PRO A 39 14.91 16.37 -7.38
N ASN A 40 14.20 15.36 -7.91
CA ASN A 40 12.74 15.34 -7.93
C ASN A 40 12.24 13.97 -7.45
N ALA A 41 12.23 13.77 -6.14
CA ALA A 41 11.66 12.56 -5.55
C ALA A 41 10.14 12.56 -5.72
N VAL A 42 9.62 11.65 -6.55
CA VAL A 42 8.18 11.48 -6.83
C VAL A 42 7.73 10.08 -6.42
N CYS A 43 6.57 9.98 -5.77
CA CYS A 43 5.92 8.71 -5.47
C CYS A 43 4.52 8.70 -6.10
N PHE A 44 4.26 7.70 -6.94
CA PHE A 44 2.93 7.47 -7.51
C PHE A 44 1.97 6.90 -6.46
N ASP A 45 0.71 6.70 -6.82
CA ASP A 45 -0.28 6.03 -5.97
C ASP A 45 0.24 4.66 -5.50
N HIS A 46 0.35 4.48 -4.19
CA HIS A 46 0.77 3.24 -3.57
C HIS A 46 0.28 3.10 -2.12
N LEU A 47 0.43 1.88 -1.60
CA LEU A 47 0.36 1.54 -0.19
C LEU A 47 1.70 0.99 0.28
N ASP A 48 2.06 1.27 1.51
CA ASP A 48 3.15 0.56 2.17
C ASP A 48 2.64 -0.72 2.82
N PHE A 49 2.22 -1.68 2.01
CA PHE A 49 1.54 -2.92 2.45
C PHE A 49 2.33 -3.75 3.47
N ALA A 50 3.66 -3.60 3.52
CA ALA A 50 4.52 -4.31 4.47
C ALA A 50 4.55 -3.67 5.87
N ASN A 51 4.05 -2.44 6.02
CA ASN A 51 4.00 -1.74 7.29
C ASN A 51 2.89 -2.28 8.18
N ALA A 52 2.98 -2.03 9.49
CA ALA A 52 1.93 -2.44 10.41
C ALA A 52 0.59 -1.78 10.00
N ALA A 53 -0.48 -2.58 9.89
CA ALA A 53 -1.82 -2.10 9.49
C ALA A 53 -2.36 -1.01 10.44
N ALA A 54 -2.22 -1.22 11.75
CA ALA A 54 -2.54 -0.22 12.78
C ALA A 54 -1.37 0.73 13.08
N GLY A 55 -0.31 0.68 12.27
CA GLY A 55 0.89 1.50 12.39
C GLY A 55 0.72 2.85 11.71
N TRP A 56 1.58 3.78 12.08
CA TRP A 56 1.68 5.08 11.43
C TRP A 56 3.08 5.27 10.90
N CYS A 57 3.18 6.11 9.89
CA CYS A 57 4.43 6.47 9.24
C CYS A 57 4.58 7.98 9.27
N ALA A 58 5.79 8.44 9.56
CA ALA A 58 6.14 9.85 9.50
C ALA A 58 6.80 10.15 8.15
N ILE A 59 6.15 10.98 7.35
CA ILE A 59 6.69 11.44 6.06
C ILE A 59 7.10 12.88 6.24
N THR A 60 8.37 13.19 5.96
CA THR A 60 8.93 14.53 5.98
C THR A 60 9.37 14.90 4.57
N SER A 61 8.91 16.03 4.04
CA SER A 61 9.44 16.56 2.79
C SER A 61 10.60 17.51 3.04
N THR A 62 11.60 17.49 2.17
CA THR A 62 12.78 18.35 2.24
C THR A 62 13.16 18.84 0.84
N GLY A 63 14.02 19.86 0.77
CA GLY A 63 14.46 20.45 -0.50
C GLY A 63 14.12 21.94 -0.59
N ASN A 64 14.11 22.46 -1.81
CA ASN A 64 13.78 23.84 -2.13
C ASN A 64 12.85 23.86 -3.35
N TYR A 65 11.55 24.06 -3.09
CA TYR A 65 10.48 24.13 -4.08
C TYR A 65 9.34 25.01 -3.55
N ASP A 66 8.51 25.52 -4.45
CA ASP A 66 7.28 26.26 -4.13
C ASP A 66 6.11 25.27 -3.89
N PRO A 67 5.65 25.09 -2.64
CA PRO A 67 4.61 24.12 -2.31
C PRO A 67 3.21 24.51 -2.77
N THR A 68 3.02 25.72 -3.31
CA THR A 68 1.75 26.14 -3.95
C THR A 68 1.68 25.70 -5.42
N ARG A 69 2.80 25.20 -5.98
CA ARG A 69 2.95 24.89 -7.40
C ARG A 69 3.35 23.44 -7.68
N GLY A 70 3.67 22.64 -6.68
CA GLY A 70 4.17 21.27 -6.83
C GLY A 70 4.61 20.65 -5.52
N GLY A 71 5.02 19.37 -5.56
CA GLY A 71 5.46 18.64 -4.37
C GLY A 71 4.35 18.33 -3.35
N HIS A 72 3.08 18.47 -3.76
CA HIS A 72 1.91 18.22 -2.91
C HIS A 72 1.86 16.75 -2.48
N LEU A 73 1.35 16.50 -1.28
CA LEU A 73 0.99 15.15 -0.85
C LEU A 73 -0.43 14.85 -1.33
N VAL A 74 -0.64 13.66 -1.87
CA VAL A 74 -1.95 13.18 -2.31
C VAL A 74 -2.36 12.01 -1.44
N LEU A 75 -3.56 12.08 -0.85
CA LEU A 75 -4.22 11.01 -0.11
C LEU A 75 -5.45 10.59 -0.92
N PHE A 76 -5.31 9.51 -1.68
CA PHE A 76 -6.27 9.13 -2.73
C PHE A 76 -7.60 8.66 -2.16
N ASP A 77 -7.59 7.93 -1.05
CA ASP A 77 -8.84 7.33 -0.49
C ASP A 77 -9.77 8.34 0.16
N ILE A 78 -9.30 9.56 0.38
CA ILE A 78 -10.08 10.66 0.98
C ILE A 78 -10.13 11.89 0.07
N ASP A 79 -9.81 11.71 -1.22
CA ASP A 79 -9.81 12.75 -2.25
C ASP A 79 -9.12 14.07 -1.82
N MET A 80 -7.98 13.94 -1.14
CA MET A 80 -7.31 15.08 -0.53
C MET A 80 -5.94 15.33 -1.17
N ILE A 81 -5.74 16.57 -1.61
CA ILE A 81 -4.45 17.10 -2.03
C ILE A 81 -4.02 18.16 -1.01
N ILE A 82 -2.83 17.97 -0.45
CA ILE A 82 -2.29 18.80 0.62
C ILE A 82 -1.05 19.50 0.07
N GLU A 83 -1.04 20.84 0.07
CA GLU A 83 0.19 21.60 -0.08
C GLU A 83 1.15 21.16 1.02
N PHE A 84 2.30 20.61 0.64
CA PHE A 84 3.21 19.98 1.58
C PHE A 84 4.58 20.67 1.51
N PRO A 85 4.82 21.74 2.30
CA PRO A 85 6.05 22.53 2.25
C PRO A 85 7.32 21.76 2.65
N PRO A 86 8.50 22.14 2.12
CA PRO A 86 9.77 21.63 2.62
C PRO A 86 9.90 21.88 4.14
N GLY A 87 10.35 20.86 4.88
CA GLY A 87 10.44 20.85 6.34
C GLY A 87 9.17 20.36 7.04
N SER A 88 8.06 20.18 6.32
CA SER A 88 6.81 19.68 6.90
C SER A 88 6.88 18.18 7.13
N THR A 89 6.24 17.72 8.21
CA THR A 89 6.07 16.30 8.53
C THR A 89 4.60 15.99 8.74
N ILE A 90 4.13 14.88 8.17
CA ILE A 90 2.79 14.34 8.40
C ILE A 90 2.90 12.92 8.94
N LEU A 91 1.93 12.52 9.77
CA LEU A 91 1.73 11.14 10.17
C LEU A 91 0.54 10.59 9.37
N ILE A 92 0.71 9.45 8.71
CA ILE A 92 -0.38 8.74 8.01
C ILE A 92 -0.36 7.24 8.32
N PRO A 93 -1.51 6.55 8.28
CA PRO A 93 -1.57 5.09 8.34
C PRO A 93 -1.25 4.50 6.95
N SER A 94 0.03 4.54 6.55
CA SER A 94 0.45 4.35 5.15
C SER A 94 0.22 2.95 4.58
N SER A 95 -0.03 1.95 5.43
CA SER A 95 -0.40 0.58 5.06
C SER A 95 -1.85 0.42 4.61
N VAL A 96 -2.72 1.36 5.00
CA VAL A 96 -4.18 1.32 4.73
C VAL A 96 -4.71 2.60 4.10
N MET A 97 -3.83 3.53 3.73
CA MET A 97 -4.16 4.81 3.10
C MET A 97 -3.31 4.98 1.85
N ARG A 98 -3.93 4.92 0.67
CA ARG A 98 -3.26 5.16 -0.60
C ARG A 98 -2.76 6.60 -0.66
N HIS A 99 -1.48 6.74 -0.99
CA HIS A 99 -0.84 8.03 -0.99
C HIS A 99 0.25 8.16 -2.05
N GLY A 100 0.61 9.40 -2.36
CA GLY A 100 1.63 9.74 -3.35
C GLY A 100 2.01 11.21 -3.23
N ASN A 101 2.78 11.72 -4.18
CA ASN A 101 3.09 13.14 -4.26
C ASN A 101 3.27 13.63 -5.69
N THR A 102 3.06 14.93 -5.90
CA THR A 102 3.17 15.55 -7.22
C THR A 102 4.61 15.97 -7.54
N PRO A 103 4.98 16.03 -8.84
CA PRO A 103 6.26 16.61 -9.25
C PRO A 103 6.41 18.08 -8.83
N ILE A 104 7.65 18.54 -8.80
CA ILE A 104 8.03 19.95 -8.60
C ILE A 104 8.38 20.63 -9.94
N GLN A 105 8.59 21.95 -9.93
CA GLN A 105 8.94 22.74 -11.10
C GLN A 105 10.40 22.51 -11.54
N ALA A 106 10.69 22.86 -12.80
CA ALA A 106 12.05 22.77 -13.33
C ALA A 106 13.01 23.69 -12.55
N GLY A 107 14.16 23.14 -12.12
CA GLY A 107 15.17 23.84 -11.33
C GLY A 107 14.94 23.80 -9.81
N GLU A 108 13.81 23.25 -9.35
CA GLU A 108 13.54 22.99 -7.94
C GLU A 108 14.17 21.67 -7.46
N THR A 109 14.23 21.48 -6.15
CA THR A 109 14.71 20.24 -5.53
C THR A 109 13.76 19.71 -4.48
N ARG A 110 13.51 18.41 -4.46
CA ARG A 110 12.73 17.70 -3.45
C ARG A 110 13.36 16.35 -3.11
N ALA A 111 13.44 16.07 -1.82
CA ALA A 111 13.71 14.76 -1.26
C ALA A 111 12.65 14.43 -0.19
N GLY A 112 12.49 13.14 0.12
CA GLY A 112 11.57 12.66 1.15
C GLY A 112 12.28 11.83 2.20
N ILE A 113 11.87 11.95 3.45
CA ILE A 113 12.32 11.09 4.55
C ILE A 113 11.08 10.42 5.12
N THR A 114 11.03 9.09 5.11
CA THR A 114 9.92 8.33 5.67
C THR A 114 10.42 7.47 6.82
N GLN A 115 9.81 7.60 7.99
CA GLN A 115 10.07 6.75 9.15
C GLN A 115 8.84 5.88 9.42
N TYR A 116 9.05 4.58 9.60
CA TYR A 116 7.96 3.60 9.66
C TYR A 116 8.38 2.34 10.41
N ALA A 117 7.43 1.42 10.56
CA ALA A 117 7.67 0.11 11.13
C ALA A 117 7.01 -0.98 10.30
N ALA A 118 7.80 -1.97 9.88
CA ALA A 118 7.29 -3.16 9.21
C ALA A 118 6.39 -3.97 10.15
N GLY A 119 5.24 -4.44 9.65
CA GLY A 119 4.30 -5.26 10.42
C GLY A 119 4.92 -6.57 10.90
N ALA A 120 5.88 -7.10 10.14
CA ALA A 120 6.62 -8.30 10.51
C ALA A 120 7.41 -8.17 11.83
N LEU A 121 7.86 -6.96 12.21
CA LEU A 121 8.57 -6.76 13.48
C LEU A 121 7.63 -6.93 14.68
N PHE A 122 6.39 -6.45 14.57
CA PHE A 122 5.39 -6.67 15.63
C PHE A 122 5.06 -8.14 15.77
N ARG A 123 4.77 -8.82 14.64
CA ARG A 123 4.51 -10.27 14.62
C ARG A 123 5.67 -11.09 15.18
N TRP A 124 6.91 -10.69 14.92
CA TRP A 124 8.09 -11.35 15.48
C TRP A 124 8.12 -11.26 17.01
N VAL A 125 7.82 -10.09 17.58
CA VAL A 125 7.76 -9.88 19.03
C VAL A 125 6.57 -10.63 19.65
N ASP A 126 5.41 -10.60 18.99
CA ASP A 126 4.21 -11.33 19.42
C ASP A 126 4.45 -12.84 19.42
N ASN A 127 5.20 -13.34 18.42
CA ASN A 127 5.60 -14.74 18.32
C ASN A 127 6.73 -15.15 19.29
N GLY A 128 7.05 -14.32 20.29
CA GLY A 128 8.12 -14.61 21.23
C GLY A 128 9.48 -14.75 20.56
N PHE A 129 9.74 -13.95 19.53
CA PHE A 129 10.98 -13.94 18.74
C PHE A 129 11.22 -15.26 17.97
N MET A 130 10.14 -15.82 17.44
CA MET A 130 10.18 -17.03 16.60
C MET A 130 9.44 -16.80 15.28
N LYS A 131 9.86 -17.53 14.23
CA LYS A 131 9.15 -17.52 12.95
C LYS A 131 7.82 -18.25 13.14
N ALA A 132 6.77 -17.77 12.49
CA ALA A 132 5.43 -18.34 12.59
C ALA A 132 5.43 -19.84 12.29
N ASP A 133 6.12 -20.23 11.23
CA ASP A 133 6.27 -21.59 10.71
C ASP A 133 7.17 -22.48 11.57
N SER A 134 7.80 -21.94 12.62
CA SER A 134 8.62 -22.68 13.59
C SER A 134 7.92 -22.95 14.92
N THR A 135 6.66 -22.55 15.08
CA THR A 135 5.93 -22.68 16.36
C THR A 135 5.21 -24.03 16.48
N SER A 136 5.56 -24.80 17.51
CA SER A 136 4.79 -25.99 17.92
C SER A 136 3.46 -25.57 18.57
N ASP A 137 2.49 -26.47 18.61
CA ASP A 137 1.18 -26.17 19.23
C ASP A 137 1.29 -25.79 20.72
N GLU A 138 2.32 -26.28 21.42
CA GLU A 138 2.65 -25.88 22.79
C GLU A 138 3.13 -24.42 22.88
N VAL A 139 3.91 -23.95 21.90
CA VAL A 139 4.38 -22.57 21.84
C VAL A 139 3.22 -21.62 21.54
N LYS A 140 2.31 -22.00 20.63
CA LYS A 140 1.07 -21.25 20.37
C LYS A 140 0.22 -21.12 21.64
N ALA A 141 0.09 -22.22 22.40
CA ALA A 141 -0.64 -22.22 23.66
C ALA A 141 0.03 -21.34 24.74
N ARG A 142 1.37 -21.33 24.83
CA ARG A 142 2.11 -20.46 25.74
C ARG A 142 2.00 -18.98 25.36
N MET A 143 2.09 -18.65 24.07
CA MET A 143 1.91 -17.28 23.59
C MET A 143 0.52 -16.73 23.89
N ALA A 144 -0.52 -17.56 23.74
CA ALA A 144 -1.88 -17.21 24.17
C ALA A 144 -2.00 -17.00 25.69
N ALA A 145 -1.18 -17.70 26.49
CA ALA A 145 -1.19 -17.62 27.95
C ALA A 145 -0.31 -16.49 28.52
N GLU A 146 0.73 -16.05 27.82
CA GLU A 146 1.66 -14.98 28.24
C GLU A 146 1.28 -13.60 27.69
N ALA A 147 0.28 -13.51 26.81
CA ALA A 147 -0.27 -12.24 26.36
C ALA A 147 -0.82 -11.43 27.55
N PRO A 148 -0.51 -10.12 27.68
CA PRO A 148 -0.84 -9.33 28.86
C PRO A 148 -2.36 -9.30 29.12
N GLN A 149 -2.75 -9.85 30.27
CA GLN A 149 -4.13 -10.11 30.73
C GLN A 149 -4.98 -8.85 31.03
N SER A 150 -4.61 -7.65 30.56
CA SER A 150 -5.24 -6.38 30.98
C SER A 150 -6.11 -5.68 29.94
N LEU A 151 -6.42 -6.31 28.81
CA LEU A 151 -7.55 -5.90 27.99
C LEU A 151 -8.43 -7.12 27.78
N LEU A 152 -9.72 -6.95 28.05
CA LEU A 152 -10.74 -7.98 27.85
C LEU A 152 -10.57 -8.64 26.47
N ASP A 153 -10.82 -9.95 26.45
CA ASP A 153 -11.10 -10.80 25.28
C ASP A 153 -9.94 -11.60 24.67
N ILE A 154 -9.55 -12.68 25.36
CA ILE A 154 -8.71 -13.76 24.79
C ILE A 154 -9.41 -14.46 23.61
N GLU A 155 -10.74 -14.60 23.65
CA GLU A 155 -11.49 -15.07 22.48
C GLU A 155 -11.47 -14.05 21.33
N CYS A 156 -11.46 -12.75 21.62
CA CYS A 156 -11.41 -11.73 20.56
C CYS A 156 -10.05 -11.68 19.89
N THR A 157 -8.92 -11.89 20.58
CA THR A 157 -7.59 -11.77 19.93
C THR A 157 -7.22 -12.92 18.98
N VAL A 158 -7.63 -14.16 19.25
CA VAL A 158 -7.41 -15.29 18.31
C VAL A 158 -8.38 -15.17 17.13
N VAL A 159 -9.64 -14.82 17.39
CA VAL A 159 -10.63 -14.54 16.34
C VAL A 159 -10.20 -13.34 15.52
N GLU A 160 -9.68 -12.28 16.13
CA GLU A 160 -9.13 -11.11 15.44
C GLU A 160 -7.91 -11.50 14.62
N ALA A 161 -6.97 -12.28 15.14
CA ALA A 161 -5.79 -12.71 14.38
C ALA A 161 -6.16 -13.59 13.17
N GLU A 162 -7.12 -14.51 13.33
CA GLU A 162 -7.68 -15.31 12.24
C GLU A 162 -8.47 -14.45 11.25
N GLU A 163 -9.25 -13.48 11.74
CA GLU A 163 -9.94 -12.50 10.91
C GLU A 163 -8.95 -11.59 10.17
N PHE A 164 -7.85 -11.17 10.78
CA PHE A 164 -6.82 -10.36 10.14
C PHE A 164 -6.05 -11.16 9.11
N ALA A 165 -5.73 -12.43 9.37
CA ALA A 165 -5.13 -13.31 8.36
C ALA A 165 -6.09 -13.54 7.18
N SER A 166 -7.39 -13.74 7.45
CA SER A 166 -8.41 -13.87 6.43
C SER A 166 -8.61 -12.58 5.64
N LYS A 167 -8.65 -11.42 6.30
CA LYS A 167 -8.75 -10.09 5.69
C LYS A 167 -7.51 -9.77 4.85
N ASP A 168 -6.31 -10.04 5.34
CA ASP A 168 -5.05 -9.87 4.62
C ASP A 168 -5.03 -10.75 3.35
N GLU A 169 -5.49 -12.01 3.42
CA GLU A 169 -5.57 -12.89 2.25
C GLU A 169 -6.62 -12.40 1.24
N LEU A 170 -7.78 -11.93 1.72
CA LEU A 170 -8.85 -11.41 0.87
C LEU A 170 -8.41 -10.13 0.17
N GLN A 171 -7.73 -9.22 0.89
CA GLN A 171 -7.16 -8.00 0.33
C GLN A 171 -6.03 -8.29 -0.66
N ARG A 172 -5.17 -9.28 -0.39
CA ARG A 172 -4.15 -9.70 -1.35
C ARG A 172 -4.78 -10.18 -2.66
N LYS A 173 -5.79 -11.04 -2.59
CA LYS A 173 -6.51 -11.55 -3.77
C LYS A 173 -7.23 -10.43 -4.52
N HIS A 174 -7.86 -9.51 -3.78
CA HIS A 174 -8.53 -8.33 -4.33
C HIS A 174 -7.56 -7.43 -5.11
N VAL A 175 -6.40 -7.12 -4.53
CA VAL A 175 -5.36 -6.31 -5.17
C VAL A 175 -4.75 -7.03 -6.39
N GLU A 176 -4.56 -8.36 -6.32
CA GLU A 176 -4.10 -9.16 -7.46
C GLU A 176 -5.12 -9.11 -8.62
N ALA A 177 -6.41 -9.27 -8.34
CA ALA A 177 -7.48 -9.19 -9.34
C ALA A 177 -7.60 -7.78 -9.95
N LEU A 178 -7.54 -6.74 -9.11
CA LEU A 178 -7.60 -5.34 -9.56
C LEU A 178 -6.43 -4.98 -10.48
N ASN A 179 -5.21 -5.39 -10.11
CA ASN A 179 -4.03 -5.17 -10.94
C ASN A 179 -4.09 -5.97 -12.25
N ALA A 180 -4.60 -7.20 -12.23
CA ALA A 180 -4.79 -8.00 -13.43
C ALA A 180 -5.76 -7.33 -14.41
N LEU A 181 -6.92 -6.86 -13.91
CA LEU A 181 -7.91 -6.15 -14.73
C LEU A 181 -7.37 -4.81 -15.25
N SER A 182 -6.68 -4.02 -14.41
CA SER A 182 -6.07 -2.76 -14.82
C SER A 182 -5.04 -2.98 -15.94
N ASN A 183 -4.11 -3.91 -15.75
CA ASN A 183 -3.12 -4.26 -16.78
C ASN A 183 -3.77 -4.74 -18.08
N PHE A 184 -4.86 -5.49 -18.01
CA PHE A 184 -5.60 -5.96 -19.17
C PHE A 184 -6.26 -4.79 -19.95
N VAL A 185 -6.96 -3.90 -19.25
CA VAL A 185 -7.66 -2.75 -19.85
C VAL A 185 -6.66 -1.77 -20.49
N TYR A 186 -5.58 -1.42 -19.78
CA TYR A 186 -4.57 -0.51 -20.31
C TYR A 186 -3.72 -1.16 -21.42
N GLY A 187 -3.47 -2.47 -21.33
CA GLY A 187 -2.79 -3.24 -22.37
C GLY A 187 -3.58 -3.26 -23.69
N LEU A 188 -4.88 -3.59 -23.63
CA LEU A 188 -5.77 -3.55 -24.79
C LEU A 188 -5.90 -2.14 -25.39
N LYS A 189 -6.02 -1.12 -24.53
CA LYS A 189 -6.07 0.28 -24.96
C LYS A 189 -4.79 0.70 -25.70
N GLY A 190 -3.62 0.21 -25.26
CA GLY A 190 -2.35 0.41 -25.96
C GLY A 190 -2.32 -0.26 -27.34
N GLN A 191 -2.81 -1.50 -27.45
CA GLN A 191 -2.86 -2.24 -28.72
C GLN A 191 -3.81 -1.62 -29.76
N LEU A 192 -4.88 -0.96 -29.30
CA LEU A 192 -5.86 -0.25 -30.15
C LEU A 192 -5.41 1.16 -30.56
N ALA A 193 -4.40 1.71 -29.90
CA ALA A 193 -3.81 3.01 -30.22
C ALA A 193 -2.61 2.93 -31.17
N ASP A 194 -2.08 1.72 -31.41
CA ASP A 194 -0.93 1.47 -32.26
C ASP A 194 -1.34 1.21 -33.72
N GLN A 195 -0.88 2.06 -34.64
CA GLN A 195 -1.18 1.99 -36.08
C GLN A 195 -0.66 0.72 -36.77
N GLU A 196 0.41 0.10 -36.26
CA GLU A 196 0.88 -1.22 -36.74
C GLU A 196 0.22 -2.39 -35.98
N GLY A 197 -0.55 -2.10 -34.94
CA GLY A 197 -1.24 -3.04 -34.08
C GLY A 197 -2.63 -3.43 -34.58
N LEU A 198 -3.60 -3.46 -33.66
CA LEU A 198 -4.98 -3.83 -33.97
C LEU A 198 -5.77 -2.71 -34.66
N ASP A 199 -5.25 -1.48 -34.63
CA ASP A 199 -5.87 -0.29 -35.23
C ASP A 199 -6.22 -0.46 -36.72
N GLY A 200 -5.34 -1.09 -37.51
CA GLY A 200 -5.53 -1.27 -38.95
C GLY A 200 -6.35 -2.51 -39.38
N LYS A 201 -6.82 -3.33 -38.43
CA LYS A 201 -7.46 -4.64 -38.72
C LYS A 201 -8.94 -4.72 -38.32
N ILE A 202 -9.43 -3.73 -37.59
CA ILE A 202 -10.78 -3.70 -37.04
C ILE A 202 -11.58 -2.60 -37.75
N ASP A 203 -12.89 -2.79 -37.91
CA ASP A 203 -13.77 -1.75 -38.42
C ASP A 203 -13.88 -0.56 -37.44
N ASP A 204 -14.04 0.65 -37.97
CA ASP A 204 -14.09 1.89 -37.18
C ASP A 204 -15.25 1.90 -36.16
N ASP A 205 -16.37 1.23 -36.45
CA ASP A 205 -17.54 1.17 -35.57
C ASP A 205 -17.32 0.17 -34.41
N ASP A 206 -16.64 -0.94 -34.69
CA ASP A 206 -16.24 -1.93 -33.69
C ASP A 206 -15.13 -1.39 -32.78
N LYS A 207 -14.16 -0.67 -33.34
CA LYS A 207 -13.10 0.00 -32.59
C LYS A 207 -13.66 1.02 -31.60
N LYS A 208 -14.65 1.83 -32.01
CA LYS A 208 -15.33 2.76 -31.09
C LYS A 208 -16.04 2.02 -29.96
N THR A 209 -16.74 0.94 -30.27
CA THR A 209 -17.46 0.13 -29.26
C THR A 209 -16.50 -0.43 -28.20
N ILE A 210 -15.35 -0.96 -28.63
CA ILE A 210 -14.33 -1.51 -27.72
C ILE A 210 -13.68 -0.40 -26.89
N LEU A 211 -13.35 0.75 -27.50
CA LEU A 211 -12.77 1.88 -26.78
C LEU A 211 -13.71 2.48 -25.73
N THR A 212 -15.01 2.57 -26.02
CA THR A 212 -16.00 3.02 -25.04
C THR A 212 -16.10 2.04 -23.87
N THR A 213 -16.19 0.73 -24.16
CA THR A 213 -16.25 -0.32 -23.12
C THR A 213 -15.01 -0.32 -22.22
N LEU A 214 -13.81 -0.16 -22.81
CA LEU A 214 -12.55 -0.07 -22.05
C LEU A 214 -12.48 1.21 -21.21
N LYS A 215 -13.04 2.32 -21.69
CA LYS A 215 -13.07 3.58 -20.96
C LYS A 215 -14.03 3.49 -19.77
N ASP A 216 -15.23 2.95 -19.98
CA ASP A 216 -16.23 2.76 -18.93
C ASP A 216 -15.71 1.78 -17.86
N THR A 217 -14.99 0.73 -18.28
CA THR A 217 -14.34 -0.21 -17.35
C THR A 217 -13.21 0.45 -16.56
N ALA A 218 -12.41 1.31 -17.20
CA ALA A 218 -11.34 2.06 -16.52
C ALA A 218 -11.90 3.08 -15.51
N GLU A 219 -13.00 3.76 -15.84
CA GLU A 219 -13.72 4.65 -14.93
C GLU A 219 -14.30 3.86 -13.75
N CYS A 220 -14.87 2.68 -14.00
CA CYS A 220 -15.37 1.79 -12.95
C CYS A 220 -14.25 1.27 -12.00
N ILE A 221 -13.04 1.00 -12.50
CA ILE A 221 -11.89 0.62 -11.68
C ILE A 221 -11.42 1.79 -10.81
N ASN A 222 -11.43 3.02 -11.34
CA ASN A 222 -10.99 4.20 -10.59
C ASN A 222 -11.99 4.61 -9.51
N GLU A 223 -13.29 4.52 -9.79
CA GLU A 223 -14.34 4.94 -8.85
C GLU A 223 -14.72 3.85 -7.85
N ASN A 224 -14.87 2.61 -8.31
CA ASN A 224 -15.42 1.51 -7.51
C ASN A 224 -14.46 0.33 -7.33
N GLY A 225 -13.23 0.39 -7.88
CA GLY A 225 -12.32 -0.77 -7.87
C GLY A 225 -11.95 -1.26 -6.47
N LEU A 226 -11.91 -0.36 -5.48
CA LEU A 226 -11.65 -0.71 -4.08
C LEU A 226 -12.83 -1.37 -3.36
N GLU A 227 -14.06 -1.07 -3.79
CA GLU A 227 -15.29 -1.60 -3.17
C GLU A 227 -15.89 -2.78 -3.95
N ALA A 228 -15.44 -3.00 -5.19
CA ALA A 228 -15.86 -4.13 -6.02
C ALA A 228 -15.47 -5.45 -5.38
N SER A 229 -16.35 -6.46 -5.49
CA SER A 229 -16.03 -7.80 -4.99
C SER A 229 -14.93 -8.45 -5.84
N ILE A 230 -14.21 -9.41 -5.27
CA ILE A 230 -13.18 -10.18 -6.01
C ILE A 230 -13.82 -10.87 -7.23
N GLU A 231 -15.04 -11.39 -7.06
CA GLU A 231 -15.81 -12.05 -8.12
C GLU A 231 -16.12 -11.08 -9.27
N GLU A 232 -16.54 -9.85 -8.96
CA GLU A 232 -16.78 -8.81 -9.97
C GLU A 232 -15.49 -8.39 -10.71
N LEU A 233 -14.35 -8.34 -10.00
CA LEU A 233 -13.06 -8.00 -10.60
C LEU A 233 -12.51 -9.12 -11.49
N GLU A 234 -12.80 -10.38 -11.18
CA GLU A 234 -12.41 -11.54 -11.99
C GLU A 234 -13.35 -11.79 -13.19
N GLU A 235 -14.62 -11.36 -13.11
CA GLU A 235 -15.61 -11.54 -14.20
C GLU A 235 -15.48 -10.46 -15.30
N LYS A 236 -15.19 -9.20 -14.93
CA LYS A 236 -15.02 -8.07 -15.87
C LYS A 236 -14.03 -8.30 -17.02
N PRO A 237 -12.85 -8.93 -16.83
CA PRO A 237 -11.97 -9.30 -17.93
C PRO A 237 -12.65 -10.19 -18.97
N SER A 238 -13.49 -11.14 -18.53
CA SER A 238 -14.23 -12.06 -19.40
C SER A 238 -15.34 -11.36 -20.17
N GLU A 239 -16.03 -10.40 -19.56
CA GLU A 239 -17.03 -9.57 -20.24
C GLU A 239 -16.39 -8.71 -21.33
N VAL A 240 -15.28 -8.05 -21.01
CA VAL A 240 -14.51 -7.24 -21.97
C VAL A 240 -13.97 -8.12 -23.09
N GLN A 241 -13.49 -9.33 -22.79
CA GLN A 241 -13.10 -10.31 -23.82
C GLN A 241 -14.29 -10.77 -24.68
N GLY A 242 -15.45 -11.03 -24.09
CA GLY A 242 -16.66 -11.45 -24.80
C GLY A 242 -17.18 -10.39 -25.77
N ILE A 243 -16.95 -9.10 -25.48
CA ILE A 243 -17.30 -7.98 -26.35
C ILE A 243 -16.20 -7.74 -27.39
N ALA A 244 -14.93 -7.85 -27.01
CA ALA A 244 -13.79 -7.52 -27.87
C ALA A 244 -13.42 -8.65 -28.84
N CYS A 245 -13.35 -9.91 -28.41
CA CYS A 245 -12.90 -11.04 -29.24
C CYS A 245 -13.75 -11.32 -30.49
N PRO A 246 -15.09 -11.17 -30.49
CA PRO A 246 -15.88 -11.34 -31.72
C PRO A 246 -15.65 -10.25 -32.76
N LYS A 247 -15.03 -9.14 -32.34
CA LYS A 247 -14.83 -7.90 -33.09
C LYS A 247 -13.35 -7.63 -33.42
N LEU A 248 -12.44 -8.49 -32.95
CA LEU A 248 -10.99 -8.48 -33.17
C LEU A 248 -10.59 -9.53 -34.21
#